data_AF-A0AA39M804-F1
#
_entry.id   AF-A0AA39M804-F1
#
_cell.length_a   1.000
_cell.length_b   1.000
_cell.length_c   1.000
_cell.angle_alpha   90.00
_cell.angle_beta   90.00
_cell.angle_gamma   90.00
#
_symmetry.space_group_name_H-M   'P 1'
#
loop_
_entity.id
_entity.type
_entity.pdbx_description
1 polymer ?
#
loop_
_entity_poly.entity_id
_entity_poly.type
_entity_poly.pdbx_seq_one_letter_code
_entity_poly.pdbx_strand_id
1 'polypeptide(L)'
;MKSSKLLSFSLFVFLALALTRAEDRCDCASIVAEKEKSIDSMIHTTIETHQLECDKKDVHEVGEYMEQQVVDALGNDFTCPPGSPKLEAIDTPCESLTQQVVLFNAVVRNFYGLQEQACGCGCAKA
;
A
#
# COMPACT_ATOMS: atom_id res chain seq x y z
N MET A 1 50.07 -56.36 -3.67
CA MET A 1 50.12 -55.63 -4.96
C MET A 1 48.71 -55.49 -5.54
N LYS A 2 48.09 -54.30 -5.46
CA LYS A 2 47.49 -53.56 -6.59
C LYS A 2 46.85 -52.28 -6.05
N SER A 3 47.30 -51.19 -6.64
CA SER A 3 46.80 -49.82 -6.49
C SER A 3 45.37 -49.71 -7.01
N SER A 4 44.60 -48.79 -6.42
CA SER A 4 43.80 -47.79 -7.15
C SER A 4 43.28 -46.73 -6.18
N LYS A 5 44.04 -45.62 -6.09
CA LYS A 5 43.47 -44.28 -5.83
C LYS A 5 42.73 -43.83 -7.10
N LEU A 6 41.98 -42.73 -6.99
CA LEU A 6 41.23 -42.01 -8.05
C LEU A 6 39.83 -42.61 -8.27
N LEU A 7 38.72 -41.87 -8.24
CA LEU A 7 38.49 -40.48 -8.57
C LEU A 7 37.18 -39.99 -7.93
N SER A 8 37.13 -38.68 -7.69
CA SER A 8 35.92 -37.84 -7.74
C SER A 8 34.85 -38.12 -6.70
N PHE A 9 34.74 -37.35 -5.61
CA PHE A 9 34.37 -35.93 -5.68
C PHE A 9 33.14 -35.68 -6.58
N SER A 10 32.13 -36.55 -6.50
CA SER A 10 30.76 -36.21 -6.91
C SER A 10 30.10 -35.45 -5.75
N LEU A 11 30.32 -34.13 -5.67
CA LEU A 11 29.28 -33.15 -6.01
C LEU A 11 27.97 -33.53 -5.26
N PHE A 12 27.75 -33.20 -3.99
CA PHE A 12 27.50 -31.84 -3.47
C PHE A 12 26.77 -30.87 -4.42
N VAL A 13 26.00 -31.34 -5.40
CA VAL A 13 25.18 -30.49 -6.27
C VAL A 13 23.85 -31.18 -6.58
N PHE A 14 23.01 -31.39 -5.56
CA PHE A 14 21.55 -31.51 -5.75
C PHE A 14 20.76 -30.87 -4.59
N LEU A 15 21.38 -29.97 -3.82
CA LEU A 15 20.68 -29.12 -2.84
C LEU A 15 20.66 -27.64 -3.24
N ALA A 16 21.06 -27.31 -4.48
CA ALA A 16 20.98 -25.95 -5.03
C ALA A 16 19.70 -25.70 -5.86
N LEU A 17 18.81 -26.69 -5.99
CA LEU A 17 17.56 -26.56 -6.75
C LEU A 17 16.33 -26.26 -5.89
N ALA A 18 16.49 -26.04 -4.59
CA ALA A 18 15.46 -25.44 -3.73
C ALA A 18 15.69 -23.93 -3.49
N LEU A 19 16.65 -23.32 -4.19
CA LEU A 19 16.92 -21.88 -4.17
C LEU A 19 16.52 -21.21 -5.49
N THR A 20 15.80 -21.91 -6.38
CA THR A 20 15.05 -21.26 -7.45
C THR A 20 13.85 -20.55 -6.83
N ARG A 21 14.16 -19.38 -6.30
CA ARG A 21 13.34 -18.21 -6.01
C ARG A 21 11.90 -18.48 -5.59
N ALA A 22 11.59 -18.02 -4.39
CA ALA A 22 10.25 -17.61 -3.97
C ALA A 22 9.69 -16.46 -4.87
N GLU A 23 9.59 -16.70 -6.17
CA GLU A 23 8.87 -15.89 -7.16
C GLU A 23 7.37 -16.25 -7.21
N ASP A 24 6.89 -17.09 -6.28
CA ASP A 24 5.49 -17.52 -6.14
C ASP A 24 4.68 -16.69 -5.10
N ARG A 25 5.11 -15.50 -4.68
CA ARG A 25 4.45 -14.80 -3.54
C ARG A 25 3.87 -13.42 -3.77
N CYS A 26 4.02 -12.80 -4.95
CA CYS A 26 3.46 -11.47 -5.20
C CYS A 26 2.69 -11.42 -6.52
N ASP A 27 1.37 -11.23 -6.42
CA ASP A 27 0.53 -10.86 -7.57
C ASP A 27 0.51 -9.33 -7.71
N CYS A 28 1.47 -8.79 -8.48
CA CYS A 28 1.58 -7.35 -8.70
C CYS A 28 0.32 -6.73 -9.32
N ALA A 29 -0.37 -7.47 -10.21
CA ALA A 29 -1.58 -6.96 -10.84
C ALA A 29 -2.70 -6.77 -9.81
N SER A 30 -2.86 -7.73 -8.88
CA SER A 30 -3.80 -7.59 -7.78
C SER A 30 -3.44 -6.43 -6.85
N ILE A 31 -2.17 -6.23 -6.51
CA ILE A 31 -1.75 -5.13 -5.63
C ILE A 31 -2.04 -3.78 -6.27
N VAL A 32 -1.73 -3.62 -7.56
CA VAL A 32 -2.01 -2.39 -8.31
C VAL A 32 -3.50 -2.13 -8.41
N ALA A 33 -4.31 -3.16 -8.72
CA ALA A 33 -5.76 -3.02 -8.80
C ALA A 33 -6.38 -2.60 -7.44
N GLU A 34 -5.93 -3.18 -6.32
CA GLU A 34 -6.41 -2.79 -4.99
C GLU A 34 -5.95 -1.39 -4.58
N LYS A 35 -4.78 -0.95 -5.06
CA LYS A 35 -4.29 0.42 -4.87
C LYS A 35 -5.19 1.42 -5.60
N GLU A 36 -5.51 1.17 -6.86
CA GLU A 36 -6.42 2.01 -7.65
C GLU A 36 -7.80 2.10 -6.98
N LYS A 37 -8.36 0.97 -6.53
CA LYS A 37 -9.62 0.95 -5.74
C LYS A 37 -9.53 1.77 -4.46
N SER A 38 -8.37 1.77 -3.78
CA SER A 38 -8.18 2.57 -2.58
C SER A 38 -8.19 4.07 -2.91
N ILE A 39 -7.60 4.49 -4.03
CA ILE A 39 -7.67 5.88 -4.51
C ILE A 39 -9.12 6.27 -4.81
N ASP A 40 -9.85 5.43 -5.55
CA ASP A 40 -11.26 5.68 -5.86
C ASP A 40 -12.10 5.80 -4.59
N SER A 41 -11.84 4.95 -3.59
CA SER A 41 -12.52 5.01 -2.29
C SER A 41 -12.19 6.30 -1.53
N MET A 42 -10.94 6.78 -1.57
CA MET A 42 -10.57 8.06 -0.96
C MET A 42 -11.34 9.20 -1.63
N ILE A 43 -11.34 9.27 -2.97
CA ILE A 43 -12.06 10.30 -3.73
C ILE A 43 -13.55 10.27 -3.41
N HIS A 44 -14.15 9.08 -3.38
CA HIS A 44 -15.57 8.91 -3.09
C HIS A 44 -15.94 9.42 -1.70
N THR A 45 -15.19 9.01 -0.67
CA THR A 45 -15.42 9.45 0.72
C THR A 45 -15.24 10.97 0.87
N THR A 46 -14.27 11.57 0.18
CA THR A 46 -14.12 13.05 0.15
C THR A 46 -15.37 13.72 -0.44
N ILE A 47 -15.91 13.19 -1.54
CA ILE A 47 -17.13 13.72 -2.17
C ILE A 47 -18.34 13.57 -1.25
N GLU A 48 -18.53 12.41 -0.60
CA GLU A 48 -19.63 12.19 0.34
C GLU A 48 -19.57 13.14 1.54
N THR A 49 -18.36 13.42 2.03
CA THR A 49 -18.11 14.35 3.14
C THR A 49 -18.66 15.74 2.82
N HIS A 50 -18.45 16.24 1.60
CA HIS A 50 -18.97 17.52 1.13
C HIS A 50 -20.50 17.58 0.99
N GLN A 51 -21.19 16.45 1.07
CA GLN A 51 -22.65 16.34 0.95
C GLN A 51 -23.34 16.17 2.30
N LEU A 52 -22.59 16.08 3.41
CA LEU A 52 -23.16 15.88 4.74
C LEU A 52 -23.86 17.13 5.27
N GLU A 53 -24.97 16.92 5.98
CA GLU A 53 -25.72 17.97 6.69
C GLU A 53 -25.06 18.34 8.03
N CYS A 54 -23.83 18.86 7.97
CA CYS A 54 -23.06 19.35 9.13
C CYS A 54 -22.77 20.86 9.01
N ASP A 55 -22.13 21.45 10.02
CA ASP A 55 -21.66 22.85 9.92
C ASP A 55 -20.67 22.98 8.76
N LYS A 56 -20.84 24.03 7.94
CA LYS A 56 -20.03 24.24 6.74
C LYS A 56 -18.55 24.40 7.04
N LYS A 57 -18.22 24.98 8.19
CA LYS A 57 -16.82 25.14 8.60
C LYS A 57 -16.18 23.78 8.87
N ASP A 58 -16.88 22.90 9.58
CA ASP A 58 -16.38 21.56 9.91
C ASP A 58 -16.25 20.69 8.65
N VAL A 59 -17.24 20.76 7.74
CA VAL A 59 -17.17 20.07 6.43
C VAL A 59 -15.97 20.57 5.62
N HIS A 60 -15.74 21.88 5.60
CA HIS A 60 -14.63 22.46 4.86
C HIS A 60 -13.27 22.03 5.42
N GLU A 61 -13.08 22.08 6.74
CA GLU A 61 -11.83 21.66 7.41
C GLU A 61 -11.52 20.18 7.16
N VAL A 62 -12.52 19.30 7.33
CA VAL A 62 -12.38 17.87 7.05
C VAL A 62 -12.14 17.64 5.55
N GLY A 63 -12.84 18.36 4.69
CA GLY A 63 -12.70 18.28 3.24
C GLY A 63 -11.29 18.64 2.77
N GLU A 64 -10.72 19.75 3.24
CA GLU A 64 -9.35 20.16 2.91
C GLU A 64 -8.32 19.11 3.32
N TYR A 65 -8.48 18.54 4.53
CA TYR A 65 -7.64 17.44 4.98
C TYR A 65 -7.71 16.22 4.04
N MET A 66 -8.92 15.77 3.71
CA MET A 66 -9.11 14.61 2.83
C MET A 66 -8.60 14.86 1.40
N GLU A 67 -8.85 16.05 0.86
CA GLU A 67 -8.37 16.47 -0.46
C GLU A 67 -6.85 16.43 -0.54
N GLN A 68 -6.15 16.92 0.48
CA GLN A 68 -4.69 16.87 0.51
C GLN A 68 -4.15 15.44 0.47
N GLN A 69 -4.78 14.50 1.20
CA GLN A 69 -4.37 13.09 1.17
C GLN A 69 -4.62 12.44 -0.20
N VAL A 70 -5.73 12.77 -0.87
CA VAL A 70 -6.00 12.33 -2.26
C VAL A 70 -4.93 12.84 -3.21
N VAL A 71 -4.58 14.14 -3.12
CA VAL A 71 -3.51 14.74 -3.92
C VAL A 71 -2.17 14.04 -3.67
N ASP A 72 -1.82 13.78 -2.41
CA ASP A 72 -0.60 13.07 -2.06
C ASP A 72 -0.59 11.63 -2.60
N ALA A 73 -1.73 10.93 -2.54
CA ALA A 73 -1.87 9.57 -3.06
C ALA A 73 -1.71 9.51 -4.59
N LEU A 74 -2.29 10.48 -5.31
CA LEU A 74 -2.18 10.59 -6.77
C LEU A 74 -0.78 11.06 -7.22
N GLY A 75 -0.15 11.96 -6.46
CA GLY A 75 1.17 12.51 -6.78
C GLY A 75 2.33 11.56 -6.49
N ASN A 76 2.16 10.62 -5.56
CA ASN A 76 3.17 9.63 -5.17
C ASN A 76 2.94 8.26 -5.85
N ASP A 77 2.52 8.24 -7.12
CA ASP A 77 2.27 6.99 -7.81
C ASP A 77 3.59 6.21 -8.05
N PHE A 78 3.81 5.20 -7.19
CA PHE A 78 4.94 4.25 -7.21
C PHE A 78 6.29 4.77 -6.72
N THR A 79 6.34 5.73 -5.80
CA THR A 79 7.59 6.07 -5.14
C THR A 79 8.03 4.96 -4.17
N CYS A 80 9.24 4.44 -4.39
CA CYS A 80 9.93 3.58 -3.42
C CYS A 80 11.16 4.32 -2.85
N PRO A 81 11.33 4.40 -1.51
CA PRO A 81 10.44 3.85 -0.49
C PRO A 81 9.10 4.62 -0.42
N PRO A 82 8.02 3.95 0.02
CA PRO A 82 6.75 4.63 0.20
C PRO A 82 6.88 5.70 1.28
N GLY A 83 6.11 6.78 1.10
CA GLY A 83 5.95 7.78 2.16
C GLY A 83 5.24 7.22 3.38
N SER A 84 5.12 8.01 4.44
CA SER A 84 4.25 7.69 5.57
C SER A 84 3.02 8.60 5.53
N PRO A 85 1.80 8.06 5.73
CA PRO A 85 0.61 8.89 5.75
C PRO A 85 0.65 9.82 6.95
N LYS A 86 0.34 11.10 6.73
CA LYS A 86 0.15 12.08 7.82
C LYS A 86 -1.33 12.13 8.17
N LEU A 87 -1.75 11.26 9.07
CA LEU A 87 -3.16 11.15 9.46
C LEU A 87 -3.47 12.08 10.62
N GLU A 88 -4.49 12.92 10.44
CA GLU A 88 -4.97 13.81 11.48
C GLU A 88 -6.16 13.18 12.22
N ALA A 89 -6.18 13.38 13.54
CA ALA A 89 -7.33 13.11 14.37
C ALA A 89 -8.16 14.39 14.43
N ILE A 90 -9.10 14.52 13.51
CA ILE A 90 -10.03 15.64 13.45
C ILE A 90 -11.26 15.26 14.28
N ASP A 91 -11.48 15.99 15.38
CA ASP A 91 -12.66 15.84 16.22
C ASP A 91 -13.63 16.98 15.87
N THR A 92 -14.83 16.61 15.42
CA THR A 92 -15.87 17.58 15.07
C THR A 92 -17.12 17.28 15.89
N PRO A 93 -17.94 18.29 16.23
CA PRO A 93 -19.22 18.05 16.89
C PRO A 93 -20.22 17.28 16.00
N CYS A 94 -19.93 17.11 14.71
CA CYS A 94 -20.73 16.29 13.80
C CYS A 94 -20.25 14.83 13.79
N GLU A 95 -21.07 13.92 14.32
CA GLU A 95 -20.73 12.49 14.41
C GLU A 95 -20.49 11.87 13.02
N SER A 96 -21.27 12.25 12.01
CA SER A 96 -21.12 11.73 10.64
C SER A 96 -19.79 12.14 10.00
N LEU A 97 -19.31 13.37 10.22
CA LEU A 97 -17.98 13.80 9.78
C LEU A 97 -16.88 13.01 10.47
N THR A 98 -17.00 12.81 11.78
CA THR A 98 -16.04 12.01 12.55
C THR A 98 -15.96 10.58 12.02
N GLN A 99 -17.09 9.97 11.68
CA GLN A 99 -17.13 8.64 11.05
C GLN A 99 -16.46 8.65 9.67
N GLN A 100 -16.71 9.67 8.84
CA GLN A 100 -16.05 9.76 7.53
C GLN A 100 -14.54 9.93 7.65
N VAL A 101 -14.03 10.73 8.60
CA VAL A 101 -12.59 10.85 8.87
C VAL A 101 -11.98 9.50 9.25
N VAL A 102 -12.66 8.73 10.11
CA VAL A 102 -12.18 7.40 10.52
C VAL A 102 -12.11 6.43 9.33
N LEU A 103 -13.17 6.39 8.52
CA LEU A 103 -13.23 5.55 7.32
C LEU A 103 -12.14 5.95 6.32
N PHE A 104 -12.04 7.24 6.01
CA PHE A 104 -11.04 7.79 5.12
C PHE A 104 -9.62 7.45 5.58
N ASN A 105 -9.31 7.67 6.87
CA ASN A 105 -8.00 7.36 7.43
C ASN A 105 -7.66 5.86 7.36
N ALA A 106 -8.65 4.98 7.44
CA ALA A 106 -8.43 3.54 7.25
C ALA A 106 -8.05 3.23 5.79
N VAL A 107 -8.72 3.85 4.81
CA VAL A 107 -8.39 3.70 3.39
C VAL A 107 -7.00 4.24 3.08
N VAL A 108 -6.64 5.42 3.61
CA VAL A 108 -5.29 5.98 3.45
C VAL A 108 -4.23 5.02 3.98
N ARG A 109 -4.41 4.44 5.19
CA ARG A 109 -3.46 3.44 5.72
C ARG A 109 -3.33 2.23 4.79
N ASN A 110 -4.45 1.72 4.27
CA ASN A 110 -4.44 0.59 3.35
C ASN A 110 -3.66 0.91 2.07
N PHE A 111 -3.88 2.10 1.50
CA PHE A 111 -3.16 2.56 0.32
C PHE A 111 -1.64 2.56 0.52
N TYR A 112 -1.14 3.13 1.62
CA TYR A 112 0.31 3.13 1.91
C TYR A 112 0.85 1.73 2.21
N GLY A 113 0.08 0.86 2.86
CA GLY A 113 0.45 -0.55 3.05
C GLY A 113 0.55 -1.32 1.73
N LEU A 114 -0.33 -1.04 0.76
CA LEU A 114 -0.22 -1.60 -0.60
C LEU A 114 1.01 -1.08 -1.34
N GLN A 115 1.41 0.18 -1.12
CA GLN A 115 2.66 0.69 -1.68
C GLN A 115 3.90 0.00 -1.08
N GLU A 116 3.93 -0.21 0.24
CA GLU A 116 4.97 -0.99 0.91
C GLU A 116 5.07 -2.40 0.34
N GLN A 117 3.93 -3.07 0.16
CA GLN A 117 3.88 -4.38 -0.46
C GLN A 117 4.39 -4.34 -1.89
N ALA A 118 3.95 -3.37 -2.70
CA ALA A 118 4.40 -3.21 -4.09
C ALA A 118 5.92 -2.99 -4.18
N CYS A 119 6.50 -2.14 -3.32
CA CYS A 119 7.95 -1.91 -3.26
C CYS A 119 8.70 -3.17 -2.82
N GLY A 120 8.23 -3.87 -1.78
CA GLY A 120 8.83 -5.12 -1.31
C GLY A 120 8.77 -6.26 -2.33
N CYS A 121 7.73 -6.27 -3.17
CA CYS A 121 7.53 -7.22 -4.26
C CYS A 121 8.25 -6.82 -5.57
N GLY A 122 8.84 -5.62 -5.66
CA GLY A 122 9.41 -5.09 -6.91
C GLY A 122 8.38 -4.77 -8.00
N CYS A 123 7.10 -4.61 -7.63
CA CYS A 123 6.00 -4.25 -8.53
C CYS A 123 6.00 -2.76 -8.91
N ALA A 124 6.60 -1.94 -8.04
CA ALA A 124 6.74 -0.51 -8.24
C ALA A 124 8.04 -0.20 -9.00
N LYS A 125 7.99 0.75 -9.94
CA LYS A 125 9.22 1.27 -10.54
C LYS A 125 9.92 2.15 -9.51
N ALA A 126 11.18 1.83 -9.21
CA ALA A 126 12.06 2.71 -8.44
C ALA A 126 12.29 4.05 -9.15
#